data_AF-A0A164I9I3-F1
#
_entry.id   AF-A0A164I9I3-F1
#
_cell.length_a   1.000
_cell.length_b   1.000
_cell.length_c   1.000
_cell.angle_alpha   90.00
_cell.angle_beta   90.00
_cell.angle_gamma   90.00
#
_symmetry.space_group_name_H-M   'P 1'
#
loop_
_entity.id
_entity.type
_entity.pdbx_description
1 polymer ?
#
loop_
_entity_poly.entity_id
_entity_poly.type
_entity_poly.pdbx_seq_one_letter_code
_entity_poly.pdbx_strand_id
1 'polypeptide(L)'
;RQIGIYNPHGQTYTPEDRAIVSYYKEETSGQVLQEGINELGAMASWVAAATSYSTNDLPMIPFYIYYSMFGFQRVGDMAWLAGDQQARGFLLGATAGRTTLNGEGLQHEDGHSHILAGTVPNCISYDPTYAYELAVIIQDGIRRMYGPAQENLYYYITVMNENYHHPAMPQGAEEG
;
A
#
# COMPACT_ATOMS: atom_id res chain seq x y z
N ARG A 1 -5.97 1.27 16.75
CA ARG A 1 -5.63 1.14 18.19
C ARG A 1 -4.19 0.73 18.47
N GLN A 2 -3.66 -0.31 17.81
CA GLN A 2 -2.39 -0.94 18.22
C GLN A 2 -1.14 -0.06 18.05
N ILE A 3 -1.12 0.79 17.01
CA ILE A 3 0.08 1.57 16.64
C ILE A 3 -0.15 3.08 16.51
N GLY A 4 -1.39 3.56 16.72
CA GLY A 4 -1.75 4.99 16.69
C GLY A 4 -1.65 5.69 15.33
N ILE A 5 -2.35 6.81 15.17
CA ILE A 5 -2.17 7.76 14.06
C ILE A 5 -1.18 8.83 14.52
N TYR A 6 -0.17 9.10 13.69
CA TYR A 6 0.81 10.14 13.98
C TYR A 6 0.13 11.52 13.93
N ASN A 7 0.13 12.23 15.05
CA ASN A 7 -0.21 13.65 15.11
C ASN A 7 0.81 14.35 16.02
N PRO A 8 1.63 15.29 15.51
CA PRO A 8 2.63 16.00 16.32
C PRO A 8 2.02 16.86 17.43
N HIS A 9 0.73 17.18 17.36
CA HIS A 9 -0.02 17.92 18.38
C HIS A 9 -0.82 17.01 19.33
N GLY A 10 -0.79 15.69 19.11
CA GLY A 10 -1.63 14.72 19.81
C GLY A 10 -3.12 14.86 19.49
N GLN A 11 -3.95 14.05 20.15
CA GLN A 11 -5.41 14.09 19.98
C GLN A 11 -6.00 15.37 20.62
N THR A 12 -6.49 16.29 19.78
CA THR A 12 -7.08 17.58 20.23
C THR A 12 -8.60 17.61 20.23
N TYR A 13 -9.25 16.54 19.77
CA TYR A 13 -10.71 16.45 19.63
C TYR A 13 -11.22 15.08 20.07
N THR A 14 -12.52 14.98 20.34
CA THR A 14 -13.17 13.71 20.67
C THR A 14 -13.47 12.95 19.37
N PRO A 15 -13.01 11.69 19.21
CA PRO A 15 -13.31 10.91 18.02
C PRO A 15 -14.82 10.70 17.82
N GLU A 16 -15.30 10.91 16.59
CA GLU A 16 -16.70 10.66 16.18
C GLU A 16 -17.07 9.19 16.44
N ASP A 17 -16.14 8.29 16.15
CA ASP A 17 -16.29 6.84 16.25
C ASP A 17 -15.94 6.30 17.64
N ARG A 18 -15.81 7.15 18.67
CA ARG A 18 -15.42 6.75 20.05
C ARG A 18 -16.27 5.63 20.66
N ALA A 19 -17.50 5.46 20.17
CA ALA A 19 -18.44 4.44 20.63
C ALA A 19 -18.22 3.07 19.96
N ILE A 20 -17.42 3.03 18.89
CA ILE A 20 -17.04 1.83 18.16
C ILE A 20 -15.76 1.27 18.78
N VAL A 21 -15.65 -0.07 18.85
CA VAL A 21 -14.51 -0.79 19.47
C VAL A 21 -13.16 -0.40 18.84
N SER A 22 -13.16 0.05 17.59
CA SER A 22 -12.00 0.41 16.77
C SER A 22 -11.85 1.91 16.51
N TYR A 23 -12.19 2.78 17.47
CA TYR A 23 -12.03 4.23 17.29
C TYR A 23 -10.58 4.66 17.01
N TYR A 24 -10.39 5.75 16.25
CA TYR A 24 -9.06 6.28 15.96
C TYR A 24 -8.43 6.98 17.17
N LYS A 25 -7.11 6.84 17.31
CA LYS A 25 -6.33 7.42 18.39
C LYS A 25 -5.11 8.10 17.80
N GLU A 26 -5.05 9.42 17.93
CA GLU A 26 -3.92 10.25 17.52
C GLU A 26 -2.91 10.43 18.65
N GLU A 27 -1.64 10.23 18.34
CA GLU A 27 -0.54 10.30 19.29
C GLU A 27 0.72 10.83 18.60
N THR A 28 1.58 11.52 19.36
CA THR A 28 2.88 11.99 18.84
C THR A 28 3.81 10.83 18.48
N SER A 29 3.58 9.64 19.03
CA SER A 29 4.28 8.39 18.71
C SER A 29 3.47 7.44 17.82
N GLY A 30 2.41 7.94 17.18
CA GLY A 30 1.65 7.13 16.23
C GLY A 30 2.49 6.72 15.03
N GLN A 31 2.22 5.55 14.45
CA GLN A 31 2.97 5.00 13.32
C GLN A 31 2.21 5.10 11.99
N VAL A 32 0.88 5.29 12.03
CA VAL A 32 0.07 5.49 10.82
C VAL A 32 0.12 6.94 10.41
N LEU A 33 0.51 7.20 9.16
CA LEU A 33 0.37 8.53 8.54
C LEU A 33 -1.02 8.61 7.90
N GLN A 34 -1.85 9.53 8.38
CA GLN A 34 -3.16 9.81 7.80
C GLN A 34 -3.12 11.16 7.08
N GLU A 35 -3.07 11.12 5.77
CA GLU A 35 -2.77 12.28 4.91
C GLU A 35 -4.05 12.97 4.41
N GLY A 36 -5.22 12.47 4.79
CA GLY A 36 -6.52 12.96 4.34
C GLY A 36 -6.78 12.65 2.86
N ILE A 37 -7.62 13.47 2.22
CA ILE A 37 -7.95 13.34 0.79
C ILE A 37 -6.83 14.01 -0.03
N ASN A 38 -5.68 13.35 -0.08
CA ASN A 38 -4.48 13.88 -0.70
C ASN A 38 -3.56 12.75 -1.19
N GLU A 39 -3.97 12.03 -2.24
CA GLU A 39 -3.23 10.86 -2.72
C GLU A 39 -1.79 11.22 -3.14
N LEU A 40 -1.59 12.44 -3.65
CA LEU A 40 -0.27 12.93 -4.02
C LEU A 40 0.63 13.16 -2.80
N GLY A 41 0.08 13.75 -1.74
CA GLY A 41 0.79 13.91 -0.46
C GLY A 41 1.10 12.56 0.19
N ALA A 42 0.15 11.63 0.18
CA ALA A 42 0.38 10.28 0.69
C ALA A 42 1.45 9.52 -0.10
N MET A 43 1.47 9.65 -1.43
CA MET A 43 2.54 9.11 -2.25
C MET A 43 3.89 9.77 -1.91
N ALA A 44 3.94 11.08 -1.66
CA ALA A 44 5.17 11.75 -1.23
C ALA A 44 5.69 11.23 0.13
N SER A 45 4.80 11.06 1.12
CA SER A 45 5.15 10.43 2.40
C SER A 45 5.65 9.00 2.22
N TRP A 46 5.00 8.23 1.34
CA TRP A 46 5.43 6.88 0.99
C TRP A 46 6.82 6.88 0.34
N VAL A 47 7.10 7.75 -0.63
CA VAL A 47 8.41 7.86 -1.30
C VAL A 47 9.51 8.23 -0.30
N ALA A 48 9.25 9.18 0.60
CA ALA A 48 10.21 9.59 1.63
C ALA A 48 10.59 8.41 2.54
N ALA A 49 9.59 7.64 2.98
CA ALA A 49 9.85 6.43 3.78
C ALA A 49 10.55 5.34 2.95
N ALA A 50 10.11 5.14 1.70
CA ALA A 50 10.59 4.10 0.80
C ALA A 50 12.06 4.28 0.38
N THR A 51 12.59 5.49 0.52
CA THR A 51 13.97 5.86 0.18
C THR A 51 14.83 6.17 1.42
N SER A 52 14.25 6.10 2.63
CA SER A 52 14.96 6.38 3.89
C SER A 52 16.14 5.44 4.14
N TYR A 53 16.10 4.22 3.58
CA TYR A 53 17.22 3.28 3.62
C TYR A 53 18.51 3.87 3.03
N SER A 54 18.38 4.79 2.06
CA SER A 54 19.49 5.47 1.41
C SER A 54 19.73 6.84 2.02
N THR A 55 18.69 7.68 2.05
CA THR A 55 18.80 9.09 2.47
C THR A 55 19.25 9.25 3.92
N ASN A 56 18.86 8.32 4.80
CA ASN A 56 19.09 8.42 6.24
C ASN A 56 19.89 7.24 6.82
N ASP A 57 20.30 6.28 5.99
CA ASP A 57 20.81 4.97 6.45
C ASP A 57 19.86 4.30 7.47
N LEU A 58 18.55 4.51 7.29
CA LEU A 58 17.51 4.02 8.19
C LEU A 58 16.39 3.38 7.37
N PRO A 59 16.43 2.05 7.14
CA PRO A 59 15.42 1.36 6.37
C PRO A 59 14.05 1.47 7.03
N MET A 60 13.09 2.06 6.31
CA MET A 60 11.67 2.04 6.63
C MET A 60 10.94 1.23 5.56
N ILE A 61 9.90 0.49 5.96
CA ILE A 61 9.10 -0.37 5.06
C ILE A 61 7.68 0.22 4.98
N PRO A 62 7.40 1.15 4.05
CA PRO A 62 6.10 1.77 3.96
C PRO A 62 5.08 0.89 3.24
N PHE A 63 3.86 0.89 3.76
CA PHE A 63 2.67 0.34 3.12
C PHE A 63 1.68 1.49 2.95
N TYR A 64 1.42 1.88 1.70
CA TYR A 64 0.41 2.88 1.37
C TYR A 64 -0.79 2.22 0.72
N ILE A 65 -1.95 2.27 1.39
CA ILE A 65 -3.21 1.70 0.92
C ILE A 65 -4.19 2.79 0.54
N TYR A 66 -4.82 2.65 -0.63
CA TYR A 66 -5.71 3.66 -1.23
C TYR A 66 -6.66 2.99 -2.22
N TYR A 67 -7.75 3.66 -2.62
CA TYR A 67 -8.61 3.20 -3.73
C TYR A 67 -7.77 3.04 -4.99
N SER A 68 -7.63 1.84 -5.55
CA SER A 68 -6.67 1.51 -6.60
C SER A 68 -6.71 2.47 -7.81
N MET A 69 -7.91 2.93 -8.16
CA MET A 69 -8.18 3.93 -9.19
C MET A 69 -7.37 5.24 -9.02
N PHE A 70 -7.11 5.66 -7.79
CA PHE A 70 -6.40 6.91 -7.47
C PHE A 70 -4.91 6.69 -7.18
N GLY A 71 -4.36 5.56 -7.62
CA GLY A 71 -2.91 5.32 -7.68
C GLY A 71 -2.33 5.83 -8.99
N PHE A 72 -1.86 4.90 -9.83
CA PHE A 72 -1.14 5.20 -11.08
C PHE A 72 -1.89 6.14 -12.03
N GLN A 73 -3.23 6.12 -12.06
CA GLN A 73 -3.99 7.06 -12.88
C GLN A 73 -3.93 8.51 -12.35
N ARG A 74 -3.89 8.68 -11.02
CA ARG A 74 -3.94 10.01 -10.38
C ARG A 74 -2.56 10.58 -10.08
N VAL A 75 -1.62 9.74 -9.66
CA VAL A 75 -0.27 10.10 -9.21
C VAL A 75 0.83 9.37 -9.99
N GLY A 76 0.56 8.99 -11.24
CA GLY A 76 1.47 8.17 -12.06
C GLY A 76 2.87 8.77 -12.24
N ASP A 77 2.99 10.10 -12.34
CA ASP A 77 4.30 10.75 -12.44
C ASP A 77 5.13 10.61 -11.16
N MET A 78 4.48 10.58 -9.99
CA MET A 78 5.15 10.24 -8.73
C MET A 78 5.50 8.76 -8.61
N ALA A 79 4.72 7.86 -9.23
CA ALA A 79 5.11 6.45 -9.31
C ALA A 79 6.34 6.27 -10.20
N TRP A 80 6.44 7.04 -11.30
CA TRP A 80 7.65 7.08 -12.11
C TRP A 80 8.85 7.65 -11.34
N LEU A 81 8.67 8.77 -10.65
CA LEU A 81 9.69 9.37 -9.76
C LEU A 81 10.16 8.36 -8.70
N ALA A 82 9.24 7.62 -8.08
CA ALA A 82 9.57 6.58 -7.12
C ALA A 82 10.50 5.52 -7.72
N GLY A 83 10.23 5.11 -8.95
CA GLY A 83 11.09 4.21 -9.71
C GLY A 83 12.49 4.79 -9.90
N ASP A 84 12.60 6.06 -10.31
CA ASP A 84 13.89 6.75 -10.50
C ASP A 84 14.66 6.91 -9.17
N GLN A 85 13.97 7.25 -8.09
CA GLN A 85 14.55 7.37 -6.74
C GLN A 85 14.87 6.02 -6.08
N GLN A 86 14.65 4.90 -6.77
CA GLN A 86 14.89 3.55 -6.27
C GLN A 86 14.08 3.24 -5.00
N ALA A 87 12.84 3.70 -4.95
CA ALA A 87 11.94 3.45 -3.84
C ALA A 87 11.80 1.94 -3.57
N ARG A 88 11.79 1.58 -2.29
CA ARG A 88 11.50 0.23 -1.79
C ARG A 88 10.29 0.31 -0.87
N GLY A 89 9.24 -0.45 -1.14
CA GLY A 89 8.00 -0.39 -0.37
C GLY A 89 6.81 -1.03 -1.07
N PHE A 90 5.63 -0.88 -0.48
CA PHE A 90 4.40 -1.48 -0.95
C PHE A 90 3.32 -0.43 -1.20
N LEU A 91 2.78 -0.43 -2.41
CA LEU A 91 1.55 0.25 -2.79
C LEU A 91 0.42 -0.79 -2.83
N LEU A 92 -0.63 -0.56 -2.05
CA LEU A 92 -1.80 -1.44 -1.97
C LEU A 92 -2.99 -0.75 -2.63
N GLY A 93 -3.32 -1.18 -3.84
CA GLY A 93 -4.51 -0.73 -4.55
C GLY A 93 -5.73 -1.44 -3.99
N ALA A 94 -6.36 -0.85 -2.99
CA ALA A 94 -7.56 -1.37 -2.35
C ALA A 94 -8.81 -1.16 -3.19
N THR A 95 -9.84 -1.94 -2.86
CA THR A 95 -11.14 -1.93 -3.55
C THR A 95 -10.98 -2.01 -5.08
N ALA A 96 -10.01 -2.80 -5.53
CA ALA A 96 -9.71 -2.99 -6.93
C ALA A 96 -10.74 -3.88 -7.61
N GLY A 97 -10.67 -3.99 -8.94
CA GLY A 97 -11.57 -4.81 -9.73
C GLY A 97 -12.77 -4.03 -10.23
N ARG A 98 -12.93 -3.98 -11.56
CA ARG A 98 -13.99 -3.22 -12.24
C ARG A 98 -15.37 -3.58 -11.72
N THR A 99 -15.59 -4.86 -11.43
CA THR A 99 -16.89 -5.38 -10.99
C THR A 99 -17.00 -5.54 -9.48
N THR A 100 -15.88 -5.49 -8.76
CA THR A 100 -15.80 -5.83 -7.34
C THR A 100 -16.15 -4.63 -6.46
N LEU A 101 -15.79 -3.41 -6.89
CA LEU A 101 -16.27 -2.17 -6.30
C LEU A 101 -17.61 -1.72 -6.92
N ASN A 102 -18.58 -2.62 -6.97
CA ASN A 102 -19.88 -2.33 -7.55
C ASN A 102 -20.60 -1.25 -6.75
N GLY A 103 -21.12 -0.21 -7.42
CA GLY A 103 -21.93 0.85 -6.82
C GLY A 103 -21.25 2.21 -6.70
N GLU A 104 -19.92 2.26 -6.70
CA GLU A 104 -19.17 3.53 -6.75
C GLU A 104 -19.08 4.11 -8.17
N GLY A 105 -19.23 3.27 -9.20
CA GLY A 105 -19.41 3.67 -10.59
C GLY A 105 -18.14 4.13 -11.31
N LEU A 106 -18.35 4.86 -12.42
CA LEU A 106 -17.37 5.12 -13.49
C LEU A 106 -15.99 5.58 -12.99
N GLN A 107 -15.94 6.46 -11.99
CA GLN A 107 -14.71 7.09 -11.52
C GLN A 107 -13.97 6.28 -10.44
N HIS A 108 -14.49 5.13 -10.02
CA HIS A 108 -13.93 4.33 -8.93
C HIS A 108 -13.66 2.88 -9.36
N GLU A 109 -14.53 2.30 -10.19
CA GLU A 109 -14.42 0.92 -10.65
C GLU A 109 -13.14 0.72 -11.46
N ASP A 110 -12.08 0.19 -10.85
CA ASP A 110 -10.77 0.06 -11.49
C ASP A 110 -10.58 -1.30 -12.17
N GLY A 111 -10.36 -1.26 -13.48
CA GLY A 111 -9.94 -2.41 -14.27
C GLY A 111 -8.78 -2.11 -15.21
N HIS A 112 -7.89 -1.18 -14.84
CA HIS A 112 -6.77 -0.79 -15.70
C HIS A 112 -5.52 -0.28 -14.97
N SER A 113 -5.52 -0.18 -13.63
CA SER A 113 -4.33 0.20 -12.86
C SER A 113 -3.11 -0.67 -13.13
N HIS A 114 -3.27 -1.99 -13.30
CA HIS A 114 -2.18 -2.90 -13.68
C HIS A 114 -1.54 -2.57 -15.05
N ILE A 115 -2.33 -2.06 -16.01
CA ILE A 115 -1.79 -1.61 -17.31
C ILE A 115 -0.89 -0.38 -17.11
N LEU A 116 -1.30 0.54 -16.24
CA LEU A 116 -0.51 1.73 -15.92
C LEU A 116 0.74 1.37 -15.10
N ALA A 117 0.59 0.51 -14.08
CA ALA A 117 1.69 0.04 -13.25
C ALA A 117 2.76 -0.70 -14.07
N GLY A 118 2.34 -1.51 -15.05
CA GLY A 118 3.23 -2.22 -15.97
C GLY A 118 4.09 -1.32 -16.86
N THR A 119 3.86 -0.01 -16.86
CA THR A 119 4.75 0.96 -17.53
C THR A 119 5.98 1.34 -16.72
N VAL A 120 5.99 1.11 -15.40
CA VAL A 120 7.13 1.43 -14.52
C VAL A 120 8.05 0.21 -14.37
N PRO A 121 9.30 0.23 -14.87
CA PRO A 121 10.12 -0.99 -14.99
C PRO A 121 10.43 -1.74 -13.69
N ASN A 122 10.60 -1.01 -12.59
CA ASN A 122 10.92 -1.57 -11.27
C ASN A 122 9.71 -1.62 -10.32
N CYS A 123 8.49 -1.53 -10.88
CA CYS A 123 7.25 -1.79 -10.16
C CYS A 123 6.80 -3.24 -10.38
N ILE A 124 6.89 -4.07 -9.34
CA ILE A 124 6.46 -5.46 -9.41
C ILE A 124 4.98 -5.53 -9.02
N SER A 125 4.13 -5.92 -9.98
CA SER A 125 2.67 -5.85 -9.82
C SER A 125 2.04 -7.23 -9.67
N TYR A 126 1.16 -7.39 -8.67
CA TYR A 126 0.41 -8.63 -8.41
C TYR A 126 -1.09 -8.37 -8.17
N ASP A 127 -1.93 -9.31 -8.59
CA ASP A 127 -3.37 -9.35 -8.33
C ASP A 127 -3.75 -10.67 -7.63
N PRO A 128 -3.40 -10.84 -6.34
CA PRO A 128 -3.65 -12.08 -5.62
C PRO A 128 -5.15 -12.31 -5.43
N THR A 129 -5.56 -13.56 -5.58
CA THR A 129 -6.91 -14.00 -5.25
C THR A 129 -6.95 -14.43 -3.77
N TYR A 130 -6.08 -15.35 -3.37
CA TYR A 130 -6.19 -15.94 -2.05
C TYR A 130 -5.29 -15.28 -1.01
N ALA A 131 -5.72 -15.33 0.27
CA ALA A 131 -4.98 -14.73 1.37
C ALA A 131 -3.55 -15.28 1.52
N TYR A 132 -3.32 -16.56 1.18
CA TYR A 132 -1.98 -17.15 1.21
C TYR A 132 -1.07 -16.53 0.15
N GLU A 133 -1.59 -16.19 -1.04
CA GLU A 133 -0.82 -15.56 -2.12
C GLU A 133 -0.34 -14.18 -1.67
N LEU A 134 -1.24 -13.38 -1.09
CA LEU A 134 -0.88 -12.08 -0.51
C LEU A 134 0.22 -12.21 0.54
N ALA A 135 0.14 -13.21 1.42
CA ALA A 135 1.16 -13.45 2.43
C ALA A 135 2.53 -13.81 1.82
N VAL A 136 2.55 -14.69 0.82
CA VAL A 136 3.79 -15.09 0.11
C VAL A 136 4.39 -13.89 -0.64
N ILE A 137 3.59 -13.11 -1.36
CA ILE A 137 4.03 -11.93 -2.12
C ILE A 137 4.65 -10.87 -1.18
N ILE A 138 4.01 -10.58 -0.04
CA ILE A 138 4.54 -9.61 0.93
C ILE A 138 5.87 -10.12 1.53
N GLN A 139 5.94 -11.40 1.90
CA GLN A 139 7.17 -11.99 2.44
C GLN A 139 8.31 -11.94 1.41
N ASP A 140 8.03 -12.26 0.16
CA ASP A 140 8.99 -12.17 -0.94
C ASP A 140 9.48 -10.73 -1.16
N GLY A 141 8.55 -9.77 -1.19
CA GLY A 141 8.88 -8.36 -1.35
C GLY A 141 9.78 -7.82 -0.24
N ILE A 142 9.48 -8.16 1.02
CA ILE A 142 10.33 -7.77 2.16
C ILE A 142 11.72 -8.39 2.01
N ARG A 143 11.80 -9.68 1.69
CA ARG A 143 13.06 -10.41 1.50
C ARG A 143 13.90 -9.81 0.38
N ARG A 144 13.30 -9.47 -0.76
CA ARG A 144 14.00 -8.91 -1.93
C ARG A 144 14.50 -7.49 -1.67
N MET A 145 13.64 -6.61 -1.15
CA MET A 145 13.96 -5.20 -0.97
C MET A 145 14.84 -4.91 0.26
N TYR A 146 14.62 -5.62 1.36
CA TYR A 146 15.23 -5.33 2.66
C TYR A 146 16.06 -6.49 3.24
N GLY A 147 16.03 -7.66 2.60
CA GLY A 147 16.95 -8.75 2.92
C GLY A 147 18.33 -8.55 2.27
N PRO A 148 19.18 -9.59 2.27
CA PRO A 148 20.56 -9.50 1.77
C PRO A 148 20.69 -9.06 0.31
N ALA A 149 19.67 -9.29 -0.52
CA ALA A 149 19.69 -8.93 -1.94
C ALA A 149 19.56 -7.42 -2.19
N GLN A 150 18.83 -6.71 -1.30
CA GLN A 150 18.61 -5.25 -1.38
C GLN A 150 18.18 -4.76 -2.78
N GLU A 151 17.26 -5.47 -3.42
CA GLU A 151 16.78 -5.15 -4.77
C GLU A 151 16.08 -3.77 -4.80
N ASN A 152 16.43 -2.95 -5.80
CA ASN A 152 15.84 -1.63 -6.03
C ASN A 152 14.58 -1.75 -6.88
N LEU A 153 13.48 -2.08 -6.21
CA LEU A 153 12.15 -2.22 -6.77
C LEU A 153 11.11 -1.91 -5.70
N TYR A 154 9.89 -1.68 -6.11
CA TYR A 154 8.74 -1.59 -5.20
C TYR A 154 7.59 -2.43 -5.70
N TYR A 155 6.67 -2.76 -4.79
CA TYR A 155 5.53 -3.63 -5.08
C TYR A 155 4.26 -2.82 -5.26
N TYR A 156 3.46 -3.21 -6.26
CA TYR A 156 2.06 -2.85 -6.37
C TYR A 156 1.20 -4.10 -6.24
N ILE A 157 0.28 -4.10 -5.28
CA ILE A 157 -0.59 -5.25 -5.03
C ILE A 157 -2.02 -4.75 -4.98
N THR A 158 -2.89 -5.27 -5.85
CA THR A 158 -4.33 -5.01 -5.75
C THR A 158 -4.94 -5.88 -4.66
N VAL A 159 -5.84 -5.31 -3.88
CA VAL A 159 -6.61 -6.03 -2.84
C VAL A 159 -8.09 -5.69 -2.95
N MET A 160 -8.92 -6.69 -2.70
CA MET A 160 -10.37 -6.63 -2.91
C MET A 160 -11.12 -6.28 -1.63
N ASN A 161 -12.38 -5.84 -1.77
CA ASN A 161 -13.31 -5.60 -0.66
C ASN A 161 -14.37 -6.72 -0.50
N GLU A 162 -14.34 -7.73 -1.36
CA GLU A 162 -15.29 -8.84 -1.36
C GLU A 162 -14.81 -9.99 -0.46
N ASN A 163 -15.70 -10.51 0.39
CA ASN A 163 -15.42 -11.68 1.23
C ASN A 163 -15.81 -12.97 0.51
N TYR A 164 -14.91 -13.95 0.49
CA TYR A 164 -15.17 -15.31 0.00
C TYR A 164 -14.29 -16.32 0.74
N HIS A 165 -14.45 -17.61 0.42
CA HIS A 165 -13.66 -18.66 1.04
C HIS A 165 -12.20 -18.63 0.56
N HIS A 166 -11.26 -18.45 1.49
CA HIS A 166 -9.84 -18.58 1.23
C HIS A 166 -9.36 -19.98 1.65
N PRO A 167 -8.93 -20.85 0.70
CA PRO A 167 -8.41 -22.18 1.02
C PRO A 167 -7.02 -22.10 1.66
N ALA A 168 -6.58 -23.21 2.24
CA ALA A 168 -5.20 -23.37 2.68
C ALA A 168 -4.24 -23.34 1.47
N MET A 169 -3.02 -22.86 1.70
CA MET A 169 -1.95 -22.85 0.71
C MET A 169 -1.63 -24.30 0.26
N PRO A 170 -1.66 -24.58 -1.05
CA PRO A 170 -1.17 -25.86 -1.57
C PRO A 170 0.32 -26.04 -1.27
N GLN A 171 0.76 -27.29 -1.05
CA GLN A 171 2.18 -27.59 -0.88
C GLN A 171 2.97 -27.21 -2.14
N GLY A 172 4.07 -26.45 -1.99
CA GLY A 172 4.92 -26.02 -3.09
C GLY A 172 4.55 -24.66 -3.68
N ALA A 173 3.49 -24.01 -3.21
CA ALA A 173 3.08 -22.66 -3.64
C ALA A 173 3.90 -21.54 -2.96
N GLU A 174 4.86 -21.87 -2.09
CA GLU A 174 5.68 -20.91 -1.35
C GLU A 174 6.63 -20.09 -2.24
N GLU A 175 6.92 -20.56 -3.45
CA GLU A 175 7.83 -19.89 -4.40
C GLU A 175 7.15 -18.86 -5.31
N GLY A 176 5.81 -18.77 -5.29
CA GLY A 176 5.01 -17.90 -6.17
C GLY A 176 4.38 -18.66 -7.32
#